data_AF-X1MP13-F1
#
_entry.id   AF-X1MP13-F1
#
_cell.length_a   1.000
_cell.length_b   1.000
_cell.length_c   1.000
_cell.angle_alpha   90.00
_cell.angle_beta   90.00
_cell.angle_gamma   90.00
#
_symmetry.space_group_name_H-M   'P 1'
#
loop_
_entity.id
_entity.type
_entity.pdbx_description
1 polymer ?
#
loop_
_entity_poly.entity_id
_entity_poly.type
_entity_poly.pdbx_seq_one_letter_code
_entity_poly.pdbx_strand_id
1 'polypeptide(L)' 'MVKVFSTSSCPYCVTLKEFLKKHDIEFEDIDVSQDKTALDEMVKKSGQMGVPVIDIDGQIIIGFDKEKIAQLLEIKD' A
#
# COMPACT_ATOMS: atom_id res chain seq x y z
N MET A 1 3.30 3.84 -11.89
CA MET A 1 4.01 2.73 -11.17
C MET A 1 3.37 2.59 -9.80
N VAL A 2 2.94 1.40 -9.40
CA VAL A 2 2.30 1.17 -8.09
C VAL A 2 3.32 0.59 -7.12
N LYS A 3 3.48 1.18 -5.94
CA LYS A 3 4.28 0.63 -4.85
C LYS A 3 3.40 0.44 -3.63
N VAL A 4 3.55 -0.70 -2.98
CA VAL A 4 2.74 -1.07 -1.82
C VAL A 4 3.70 -1.29 -0.67
N PHE A 5 3.65 -0.36 0.28
CA PHE A 5 4.35 -0.48 1.54
C PHE A 5 3.50 -1.34 2.48
N SER A 6 3.97 -2.55 2.69
CA SER A 6 3.28 -3.57 3.46
C SER A 6 4.11 -4.06 4.63
N THR A 7 3.49 -4.74 5.58
CA THR A 7 4.19 -5.45 6.65
C THR A 7 3.71 -6.89 6.73
N SER A 8 4.66 -7.82 6.83
CA SER A 8 4.40 -9.24 7.00
C SER A 8 3.56 -9.60 8.24
N SER A 9 3.47 -8.70 9.23
CA SER A 9 2.66 -8.91 10.44
C SER A 9 1.21 -8.37 10.35
N CYS A 10 0.80 -7.72 9.26
CA CYS A 10 -0.54 -7.12 9.15
C CYS A 10 -1.47 -7.87 8.18
N PRO A 11 -2.65 -8.34 8.64
CA PRO A 11 -3.61 -9.02 7.77
C PRO A 11 -4.16 -8.09 6.67
N TYR A 12 -4.27 -6.79 6.94
CA TYR A 12 -4.69 -5.79 5.95
C TYR A 12 -3.76 -5.68 4.73
N CYS A 13 -2.46 -5.92 4.93
CA CYS A 13 -1.49 -5.92 3.84
C CYS A 13 -1.70 -7.10 2.89
N VAL A 14 -2.03 -8.27 3.43
CA VAL A 14 -2.31 -9.47 2.63
C VAL A 14 -3.55 -9.24 1.77
N THR A 15 -4.64 -8.75 2.36
CA THR A 15 -5.87 -8.42 1.64
C THR A 15 -5.63 -7.41 0.51
N LEU A 16 -4.79 -6.41 0.75
CA LEU A 16 -4.45 -5.41 -0.26
C LEU A 16 -3.70 -6.02 -1.44
N LYS A 17 -2.65 -6.83 -1.17
CA LYS A 17 -1.89 -7.51 -2.23
C LYS A 17 -2.78 -8.44 -3.05
N GLU A 18 -3.65 -9.21 -2.38
CA GLU A 18 -4.60 -10.06 -3.07
C GLU A 18 -5.58 -9.26 -3.92
N PHE A 19 -6.05 -8.10 -3.43
CA PHE A 19 -6.93 -7.23 -4.19
C PHE A 19 -6.24 -6.73 -5.47
N LEU A 20 -5.06 -6.13 -5.36
CA LEU A 20 -4.29 -5.68 -6.53
C LEU A 20 -4.01 -6.83 -7.51
N LYS A 21 -3.59 -8.00 -6.98
CA LYS A 21 -3.27 -9.18 -7.79
C LYS A 21 -4.50 -9.78 -8.47
N LYS A 22 -5.68 -9.72 -7.82
CA LYS A 22 -6.95 -10.15 -8.40
C LYS A 22 -7.40 -9.26 -9.56
N HIS A 23 -7.03 -7.99 -9.51
CA HIS A 23 -7.29 -7.02 -10.57
C HIS A 23 -6.18 -6.95 -11.63
N ASP A 24 -5.21 -7.87 -11.60
CA ASP A 24 -4.06 -7.93 -12.52
C ASP A 24 -3.27 -6.60 -12.59
N ILE A 25 -3.23 -5.88 -11.47
CA ILE A 25 -2.46 -4.63 -11.35
C ILE A 25 -1.00 -5.00 -11.08
N GLU A 26 -0.07 -4.43 -11.85
CA GLU A 26 1.35 -4.49 -11.53
C GLU A 26 1.68 -3.55 -10.37
N PHE A 27 2.14 -4.12 -9.26
CA PHE A 27 2.60 -3.38 -8.09
C PHE A 27 3.90 -3.93 -7.52
N GLU A 28 4.70 -3.03 -6.97
CA GLU A 28 5.94 -3.34 -6.26
C GLU A 28 5.64 -3.47 -4.77
N ASP A 29 5.78 -4.68 -4.25
CA ASP A 29 5.61 -4.94 -2.82
C ASP A 29 6.88 -4.62 -2.05
N ILE A 30 6.76 -3.72 -1.07
CA ILE A 30 7.87 -3.26 -0.23
C ILE A 30 7.52 -3.60 1.22
N ASP A 31 8.20 -4.60 1.79
CA ASP A 31 8.01 -4.98 3.19
C ASP A 31 8.77 -4.01 4.11
N VAL A 32 8.03 -3.10 4.76
CA VAL A 32 8.59 -2.12 5.69
C VAL A 32 8.95 -2.74 7.06
N SER A 33 8.57 -3.99 7.32
CA SER A 33 8.95 -4.70 8.55
C SER A 33 10.39 -5.19 8.47
N GLN A 34 10.85 -5.58 7.29
CA GLN A 34 12.23 -5.96 7.02
C GLN A 34 13.07 -4.74 6.63
N ASP A 35 12.46 -3.75 5.98
CA ASP A 35 13.16 -2.57 5.48
C ASP A 35 12.88 -1.32 6.32
N LYS A 36 13.79 -1.04 7.27
CA LYS A 36 13.69 0.14 8.15
C LYS A 36 13.66 1.46 7.37
N THR A 37 14.29 1.51 6.20
CA THR A 37 14.26 2.69 5.33
C THR A 37 12.86 2.95 4.80
N ALA A 38 12.19 1.88 4.36
CA ALA A 38 10.82 1.96 3.87
C ALA A 38 9.83 2.26 5.00
N LEU A 39 10.10 1.81 6.23
CA LEU A 39 9.35 2.21 7.43
C LEU A 39 9.49 3.71 7.71
N ASP A 40 10.71 4.24 7.65
CA ASP A 40 10.97 5.66 7.88
C ASP A 40 10.35 6.52 6.77
N GLU A 41 10.48 6.12 5.50
CA GLU A 41 9.79 6.70 4.35
C GLU A 41 8.26 6.68 4.54
N MET A 42 7.71 5.56 4.99
CA MET A 42 6.27 5.42 5.25
C MET A 42 5.83 6.41 6.33
N VAL A 43 6.54 6.48 7.46
CA VAL A 43 6.24 7.39 8.57
C VAL A 43 6.39 8.85 8.14
N LYS A 44 7.42 9.16 7.34
CA LYS A 44 7.72 10.50 6.87
C LYS A 44 6.74 10.98 5.79
N LYS A 45 6.33 10.08 4.88
CA LYS A 45 5.31 10.34 3.86
C LYS A 45 3.91 10.42 4.47
N SER A 46 3.60 9.53 5.41
CA SER A 46 2.26 9.40 5.98
C SER A 46 2.00 10.29 7.19
N GLY A 47 3.05 10.74 7.86
CA GLY A 47 2.94 11.40 9.15
C GLY A 47 2.41 10.50 10.28
N GLN A 48 2.19 9.20 10.02
CA GLN A 48 1.77 8.22 11.01
C GLN A 48 2.54 6.89 10.85
N MET A 49 2.66 6.15 11.96
CA MET A 49 3.23 4.79 11.98
C MET A 49 2.21 3.71 11.55
N GLY A 50 1.10 4.13 10.93
CA GLY A 50 0.04 3.25 10.48
C GLY A 50 0.32 2.66 9.10
N VAL A 51 0.36 1.32 9.03
CA VAL A 51 0.30 0.52 7.81
C VAL A 51 -1.14 0.15 7.48
N PRO A 52 -1.50 -0.17 6.23
CA PRO A 52 -0.69 -0.18 5.00
C PRO A 52 -0.52 1.20 4.35
N VAL A 53 0.50 1.38 3.50
CA VAL A 53 0.70 2.61 2.71
C VAL A 53 0.91 2.25 1.26
N ILE A 54 0.37 3.04 0.34
CA ILE A 54 0.31 2.70 -1.07
C ILE A 54 0.66 3.93 -1.88
N ASP A 55 1.57 3.80 -2.82
CA ASP A 55 1.97 4.85 -3.75
C ASP A 55 1.46 4.43 -5.14
N ILE A 56 0.44 5.11 -5.64
CA ILE A 56 -0.14 4.85 -6.95
C ILE A 56 0.17 6.06 -7.83
N ASP A 57 1.16 5.91 -8.71
CA ASP A 57 1.52 6.97 -9.67
C ASP A 57 1.86 8.32 -8.99
N GLY A 58 2.51 8.25 -7.83
CA GLY A 58 2.85 9.43 -7.01
C GLY A 58 1.74 9.87 -6.04
N GLN A 59 0.57 9.23 -6.05
CA GLN A 59 -0.44 9.41 -5.00
C GLN A 59 -0.20 8.46 -3.84
N ILE A 60 0.17 9.03 -2.70
CA ILE A 60 0.38 8.29 -1.47
C ILE A 60 -0.94 8.19 -0.70
N ILE A 61 -1.45 6.97 -0.59
CA ILE A 61 -2.54 6.58 0.29
C ILE A 61 -1.95 6.06 1.58
N ILE A 62 -2.55 6.50 2.68
CA ILE A 62 -2.14 6.12 4.01
C ILE A 62 -3.28 5.32 4.64
N GLY A 63 -2.95 4.14 5.18
CA GLY A 63 -3.92 3.21 5.73
C GLY A 63 -4.55 2.31 4.66
N PHE A 64 -5.40 1.39 5.13
CA PHE A 64 -6.21 0.52 4.27
C PHE A 64 -7.47 1.28 3.83
N ASP A 65 -7.27 2.27 2.98
CA ASP A 65 -8.31 3.19 2.55
C ASP A 65 -9.00 2.63 1.29
N LYS A 66 -9.87 1.63 1.47
CA LYS A 66 -10.50 0.85 0.38
C LYS A 66 -11.08 1.75 -0.72
N GLU A 67 -11.69 2.86 -0.33
CA GLU A 67 -12.34 3.80 -1.25
C GLU A 67 -11.31 4.52 -2.14
N LYS A 68 -10.22 5.05 -1.57
CA LYS A 68 -9.14 5.66 -2.36
C LYS A 68 -8.43 4.64 -3.24
N ILE A 69 -8.20 3.43 -2.73
CA ILE A 69 -7.57 2.35 -3.49
C ILE A 69 -8.42 1.98 -4.69
N ALA A 70 -9.73 1.82 -4.49
CA ALA A 70 -10.66 1.54 -5.58
C ALA A 70 -10.71 2.69 -6.60
N GLN A 71 -10.73 3.95 -6.15
CA GLN A 71 -10.66 5.10 -7.07
C GLN A 71 -9.36 5.14 -7.86
N LEU A 72 -8.22 4.92 -7.21
CA LEU A 72 -6.89 5.06 -7.82
C LEU A 72 -6.54 3.92 -8.76
N LEU A 73 -7.06 2.73 -8.48
CA LEU A 73 -6.96 1.56 -9.36
C LEU A 73 -8.11 1.48 -10.37
N GLU A 74 -8.98 2.49 -10.41
CA GLU A 74 -10.21 2.53 -11.22
C GLU A 74 -11.07 1.25 -11.10
N ILE A 75 -11.07 0.64 -9.92
CA ILE A 75 -11.86 -0.55 -9.63
C ILE A 75 -13.31 -0.10 -9.39
N LYS A 76 -14.14 -0.29 -10.42
CA LYS A 76 -15.60 -0.16 -10.33
C LYS A 76 -16.19 -1.46 -9.80
N ASP A 77 -16.74 -1.41 -8.59
CA ASP A 77 -17.71 -2.39 -8.08
C ASP A 77 -19.13 -1.91 -8.41
#